data_AF-A0A8W8NWF2-F1
#
_entry.id   AF-A0A8W8NWF2-F1
#
_cell.length_a   1.000
_cell.length_b   1.000
_cell.length_c   1.000
_cell.angle_alpha   90.00
_cell.angle_beta   90.00
_cell.angle_gamma   90.00
#
_symmetry.space_group_name_H-M   'P 1'
#
loop_
_entity.id
_entity.type
_entity.pdbx_description
1 polymer ?
#
loop_
_entity_poly.entity_id
_entity_poly.type
_entity_poly.pdbx_seq_one_letter_code
_entity_poly.pdbx_strand_id
1 'polypeptide(L)'
;MDEIVGNSILFLLVGYDNTSNALAFTAYNLATHPDCQEKLIDKNRRHSGKGYTVPEGTDISFPMYSIHRDPRFWENPTRFDPERFTPENKAKRHPYAYLPFGNGTRSCIGMRLAQVEVRLAIVSILQHYRFKTCEETEVSKKLDP
;
A
#
# COMPACT_ATOMS: atom_id res chain seq x y z
N MET A 1 24.10 13.76 19.16
CA MET A 1 22.81 14.16 19.78
C MET A 1 21.80 14.49 18.68
N ASP A 2 22.20 15.30 17.70
CA ASP A 2 21.34 15.70 16.56
C ASP A 2 20.82 14.55 15.70
N GLU A 3 21.64 13.51 15.45
CA GLU A 3 21.20 12.32 14.70
C GLU A 3 20.09 11.54 15.43
N ILE A 4 20.16 11.46 16.76
CA ILE A 4 19.16 10.79 17.58
C ILE A 4 17.85 11.58 17.52
N VAL A 5 17.91 12.90 17.67
CA VAL A 5 16.74 13.77 17.58
C VAL A 5 16.12 13.72 16.17
N GLY A 6 16.94 13.74 15.12
CA GLY A 6 16.49 13.64 13.72
C GLY A 6 15.80 12.32 13.43
N ASN A 7 16.39 11.20 13.85
CA ASN A 7 15.76 9.89 13.71
C ASN A 7 14.47 9.77 14.53
N SER A 8 14.42 10.33 15.75
CA SER A 8 13.20 10.36 16.56
C SER A 8 12.06 11.14 15.91
N ILE A 9 12.35 12.31 15.33
CA ILE A 9 11.37 13.11 14.59
C ILE A 9 10.91 12.36 13.32
N LEU A 10 11.84 11.74 12.60
CA LEU A 10 11.52 10.92 11.43
C LEU A 10 10.57 9.77 11.80
N PHE A 11 10.84 9.03 12.88
CA PHE A 11 9.95 7.96 13.33
C PHE A 11 8.56 8.48 13.71
N LEU A 12 8.48 9.66 14.30
CA LEU A 12 7.21 10.30 14.66
C LEU A 12 6.41 10.75 13.41
N LEU A 13 7.07 11.36 12.43
CA LEU A 13 6.45 11.82 11.19
C LEU A 13 6.06 10.67 10.26
N VAL A 14 6.93 9.68 10.09
CA VAL A 14 6.65 8.45 9.32
C VAL A 14 5.58 7.63 10.03
N GLY A 15 5.49 7.68 11.36
CA GLY A 15 4.37 7.13 12.13
C GLY A 15 3.03 7.86 11.90
N TYR A 16 3.07 9.14 11.48
CA TYR A 16 1.90 10.01 11.38
C TYR A 16 1.38 10.19 9.93
N ASP A 17 2.25 10.28 8.91
CA ASP A 17 1.91 10.93 7.62
C ASP A 17 2.00 10.03 6.35
N ASN A 18 2.29 8.74 6.50
CA ASN A 18 2.77 7.90 5.39
C ASN A 18 1.80 7.58 4.23
N THR A 19 0.51 7.90 4.30
CA THR A 19 -0.46 7.39 3.29
C THR A 19 -0.92 8.45 2.28
N SER A 20 -0.93 9.73 2.65
CA SER A 20 -1.62 10.76 1.88
C SER A 20 -0.79 11.38 0.75
N ASN A 21 0.54 11.49 0.90
CA ASN A 21 1.39 12.20 -0.06
C ASN A 21 1.83 11.35 -1.27
N ALA A 22 1.98 10.03 -1.11
CA ALA A 22 2.53 9.17 -2.16
C ALA A 22 1.55 8.90 -3.33
N LEU A 23 0.24 8.82 -3.06
CA LEU A 23 -0.77 8.60 -4.10
C LEU A 23 -1.11 9.88 -4.89
N ALA A 24 -1.26 11.02 -4.20
CA ALA A 24 -1.63 12.28 -4.83
C ALA A 24 -0.56 12.78 -5.81
N PHE A 25 0.72 12.65 -5.45
CA PHE A 25 1.84 13.12 -6.29
C PHE A 25 2.03 12.26 -7.54
N THR A 26 1.81 10.95 -7.45
CA THR A 26 2.01 10.04 -8.59
C THR A 26 0.89 10.15 -9.61
N ALA A 27 -0.36 10.26 -9.17
CA ALA A 27 -1.52 10.51 -10.06
C ALA A 27 -1.42 11.88 -10.75
N TYR A 28 -0.98 12.92 -10.03
CA TYR A 28 -0.76 14.25 -10.59
C TYR A 28 0.32 14.27 -11.69
N ASN A 29 1.46 13.59 -11.48
CA ASN A 29 2.55 13.56 -12.46
C ASN A 29 2.19 12.77 -13.72
N LEU A 30 1.41 11.70 -13.61
CA LEU A 30 0.94 10.94 -14.78
C LEU A 30 -0.12 11.72 -15.58
N ALA A 31 -1.06 12.37 -14.89
CA ALA A 31 -2.09 13.19 -15.53
C ALA A 31 -1.51 14.42 -16.26
N THR A 32 -0.37 14.96 -15.81
CA THR A 32 0.28 16.14 -16.41
C THR A 32 1.31 15.78 -17.50
N HIS A 33 1.66 14.50 -17.67
CA HIS A 33 2.66 14.02 -18.65
C HIS A 33 2.16 12.80 -19.43
N PRO A 34 1.18 12.99 -20.34
CA PRO A 34 0.48 11.90 -21.03
C PRO A 34 1.36 11.06 -21.97
N ASP A 35 2.47 11.60 -22.45
CA ASP A 35 3.46 10.87 -23.26
C ASP A 35 4.25 9.84 -22.45
N CYS A 36 4.49 10.11 -21.16
CA CYS A 36 5.05 9.15 -20.21
C CYS A 36 4.02 8.10 -19.79
N GLN A 37 2.75 8.49 -19.66
CA GLN A 37 1.64 7.58 -19.39
C GLN A 37 1.42 6.57 -20.52
N GLU A 38 1.41 7.02 -21.79
CA GLU A 38 1.29 6.16 -22.98
C GLU A 38 2.47 5.19 -23.14
N LYS A 39 3.71 5.65 -22.89
CA LYS A 39 4.91 4.78 -22.91
C LYS A 39 4.85 3.68 -21.84
N LEU A 40 4.29 3.98 -20.66
CA LEU A 40 4.08 2.99 -19.59
C LEU A 40 3.00 1.96 -19.97
N ILE A 41 1.98 2.37 -20.70
CA ILE A 41 0.90 1.51 -21.19
C ILE A 41 1.41 0.57 -22.31
N ASP A 42 2.20 1.07 -23.26
CA ASP A 42 2.73 0.26 -24.38
C ASP A 42 3.83 -0.73 -23.95
N LYS A 43 4.66 -0.36 -22.95
CA LYS A 43 5.79 -1.18 -22.49
C LYS A 43 5.37 -2.40 -21.64
N ASN A 44 4.13 -2.44 -21.15
CA ASN A 44 3.57 -3.57 -20.40
C ASN A 44 3.15 -4.77 -21.27
N ARG A 45 3.15 -4.64 -22.61
CA ARG A 45 2.72 -5.70 -23.54
C ARG A 45 3.78 -6.75 -23.92
N ARG A 46 5.05 -6.59 -23.53
CA ARG A 46 6.15 -7.51 -23.92
C ARG A 46 6.87 -8.10 -22.71
N HIS A 47 6.34 -9.18 -22.14
CA HIS A 47 7.09 -10.01 -21.19
C HIS A 47 7.35 -11.40 -21.75
N SER A 48 8.60 -11.66 -22.14
CA SER A 48 9.20 -13.00 -22.25
C SER A 48 10.73 -12.91 -22.19
N GLY A 49 11.32 -13.35 -21.07
CA GLY A 49 12.65 -13.96 -21.05
C GLY A 49 13.92 -13.13 -21.25
N LYS A 50 13.92 -11.79 -21.09
CA LYS A 50 15.15 -10.97 -21.09
C LYS A 50 15.19 -10.06 -19.87
N GLY A 51 16.32 -10.08 -19.15
CA GLY A 51 16.56 -9.17 -18.02
C GLY A 51 16.50 -7.72 -18.49
N TYR A 52 15.84 -6.86 -17.71
CA TYR A 52 15.74 -5.43 -17.98
C TYR A 52 16.86 -4.71 -17.23
N THR A 53 17.71 -3.98 -17.95
CA THR A 53 18.65 -3.05 -17.33
C THR A 53 17.90 -1.78 -16.96
N VAL A 54 17.84 -1.48 -15.67
CA VAL A 54 17.32 -0.21 -15.17
C VAL A 54 18.50 0.78 -15.11
N PRO A 55 18.45 1.92 -15.82
CA PRO A 55 19.51 2.92 -15.75
C PRO A 55 19.71 3.43 -14.32
N GLU A 56 20.96 3.75 -13.97
CA GLU A 56 21.27 4.41 -12.70
C GLU A 56 20.47 5.72 -12.56
N GLY A 57 19.99 6.00 -11.34
CA GLY A 57 19.14 7.16 -11.05
C GLY A 57 17.67 7.03 -11.46
N THR A 58 17.25 5.89 -12.00
CA THR A 58 15.83 5.63 -12.28
C THR A 58 15.05 5.42 -10.99
N ASP A 59 13.99 6.19 -10.78
CA ASP A 59 13.05 5.96 -9.70
C ASP A 59 12.17 4.74 -9.99
N ILE A 60 12.09 3.81 -9.03
CA ILE A 60 11.29 2.59 -9.14
C ILE A 60 10.19 2.67 -8.08
N SER A 61 8.98 2.94 -8.54
CA SER A 61 7.80 2.92 -7.69
C SER A 61 7.05 1.60 -7.85
N PHE A 62 6.54 1.09 -6.73
CA PHE A 62 5.64 -0.06 -6.71
C PHE A 62 4.22 0.46 -6.55
N PRO A 63 3.30 0.19 -7.50
CA PRO A 63 1.92 0.63 -7.39
C PRO A 63 1.17 -0.25 -6.38
N MET A 64 1.50 -0.08 -5.10
CA MET A 64 1.08 -0.99 -4.03
C MET A 64 -0.44 -1.07 -3.91
N TYR A 65 -1.11 0.07 -4.07
CA TYR A 65 -2.57 0.15 -4.09
C TYR A 65 -3.17 -0.75 -5.19
N SER A 66 -2.62 -0.67 -6.41
CA SER A 66 -3.06 -1.47 -7.55
C SER A 66 -2.75 -2.95 -7.37
N ILE A 67 -1.55 -3.29 -6.87
CA ILE A 67 -1.17 -4.68 -6.59
C ILE A 67 -2.10 -5.32 -5.55
N HIS A 68 -2.47 -4.59 -4.50
CA HIS A 68 -3.36 -5.08 -3.45
C HIS A 68 -4.82 -5.22 -3.90
N ARG A 69 -5.17 -4.70 -5.09
CA ARG A 69 -6.53 -4.74 -5.67
C ARG A 69 -6.57 -5.42 -7.03
N ASP A 70 -5.49 -6.05 -7.44
CA ASP A 70 -5.40 -6.70 -8.73
C ASP A 70 -6.25 -7.98 -8.74
N PRO A 71 -7.27 -8.09 -9.61
CA PRO A 71 -8.14 -9.27 -9.67
C PRO A 71 -7.39 -10.55 -10.07
N ARG A 72 -6.16 -10.44 -10.62
CA ARG A 72 -5.30 -11.60 -10.90
C ARG A 72 -4.81 -12.30 -9.63
N PHE A 73 -4.73 -11.58 -8.51
CA PHE A 73 -4.24 -12.11 -7.23
C PHE A 73 -5.30 -12.12 -6.12
N TRP A 74 -6.37 -11.33 -6.28
CA TRP A 74 -7.37 -11.10 -5.25
C TRP A 74 -8.76 -11.32 -5.80
N GLU A 75 -9.45 -12.33 -5.26
CA GLU A 75 -10.88 -12.49 -5.51
C GLU A 75 -11.65 -11.34 -4.83
N ASN A 76 -12.60 -10.75 -5.56
CA ASN A 76 -13.41 -9.60 -5.10
C ASN A 76 -12.55 -8.52 -4.42
N PRO A 77 -11.60 -7.88 -5.14
CA PRO A 77 -10.52 -7.07 -4.54
C PRO A 77 -11.00 -5.82 -3.80
N THR A 78 -12.18 -5.31 -4.14
CA THR A 78 -12.78 -4.12 -3.50
C THR A 78 -13.61 -4.46 -2.27
N ARG A 79 -13.92 -5.74 -2.04
CA ARG A 79 -14.70 -6.21 -0.88
C ARG A 79 -13.80 -6.30 0.35
N PHE A 80 -14.23 -5.68 1.44
CA PHE A 80 -13.63 -5.95 2.75
C PHE A 80 -13.94 -7.39 3.16
N ASP A 81 -12.90 -8.22 3.18
CA ASP A 81 -13.00 -9.65 3.49
C ASP A 81 -11.77 -10.04 4.32
N PRO A 82 -11.91 -10.20 5.66
CA PRO A 82 -10.82 -10.63 6.54
C PRO A 82 -10.34 -12.06 6.27
N GLU A 83 -11.20 -12.94 5.76
CA GLU A 83 -10.90 -14.38 5.58
C GLU A 83 -9.84 -14.62 4.50
N ARG A 84 -9.58 -13.64 3.62
CA ARG A 84 -8.46 -13.68 2.67
C ARG A 84 -7.07 -13.68 3.34
N PHE A 85 -7.03 -13.47 4.66
CA PHE A 85 -5.80 -13.45 5.46
C PHE A 85 -5.65 -14.64 6.42
N THR A 86 -6.43 -15.70 6.26
CA THR A 86 -6.17 -16.98 6.94
C THR A 86 -4.81 -17.56 6.54
N PRO A 87 -4.20 -18.43 7.37
CA PRO A 87 -2.94 -19.10 7.03
C PRO A 87 -2.99 -19.82 5.68
N GLU A 88 -4.11 -20.51 5.38
CA GLU A 88 -4.32 -21.29 4.17
C GLU A 88 -4.38 -20.40 2.92
N ASN A 89 -5.09 -19.27 2.99
CA ASN A 89 -5.21 -18.34 1.87
C ASN A 89 -3.92 -17.56 1.64
N LYS A 90 -3.19 -17.22 2.72
CA LYS A 90 -1.86 -16.60 2.63
C LYS A 90 -0.86 -17.51 1.92
N ALA A 91 -0.89 -18.81 2.20
CA ALA A 91 0.03 -19.78 1.59
C ALA A 91 -0.17 -19.93 0.07
N LYS A 92 -1.41 -19.77 -0.42
CA LYS A 92 -1.75 -19.84 -1.85
C LYS A 92 -1.46 -18.55 -2.62
N ARG A 93 -1.37 -17.42 -1.92
CA ARG A 93 -1.20 -16.10 -2.52
C ARG A 93 0.23 -15.88 -3.00
N HIS A 94 0.39 -15.21 -4.13
CA HIS A 94 1.71 -14.81 -4.61
C HIS A 94 2.47 -13.97 -3.56
N PRO A 95 3.76 -14.25 -3.26
CA PRO A 95 4.50 -13.57 -2.19
C PRO A 95 4.54 -12.05 -2.29
N TYR A 96 4.48 -11.51 -3.53
CA TYR A 96 4.50 -10.07 -3.80
C TYR A 96 3.12 -9.45 -4.09
N ALA A 97 2.02 -10.19 -3.91
CA ALA A 97 0.68 -9.64 -4.07
C ALA A 97 0.21 -8.83 -2.85
N TYR A 98 0.90 -8.93 -1.71
CA TYR A 98 0.56 -8.22 -0.47
C TYR A 98 1.82 -7.69 0.23
N LEU A 99 2.14 -6.41 0.00
CA LEU A 99 3.30 -5.72 0.58
C LEU A 99 2.91 -4.44 1.36
N PRO A 100 2.05 -4.51 2.38
CA PRO A 100 1.63 -3.33 3.16
C PRO A 100 2.78 -2.65 3.91
N PHE A 101 3.89 -3.35 4.10
CA PHE A 101 5.10 -2.88 4.77
C PHE A 101 6.34 -3.02 3.87
N GLY A 102 6.15 -3.15 2.56
CA GLY A 102 7.24 -3.49 1.63
C GLY A 102 7.78 -4.90 1.84
N ASN A 103 8.92 -5.21 1.21
CA ASN A 103 9.66 -6.46 1.38
C ASN A 103 11.15 -6.24 1.07
N GLY A 104 12.03 -7.15 1.50
CA GLY A 104 13.48 -7.07 1.31
C GLY A 104 14.17 -6.11 2.27
N THR A 105 15.36 -5.63 1.87
CA THR A 105 16.27 -4.81 2.68
C THR A 105 15.72 -3.41 3.03
N ARG A 106 14.69 -2.96 2.31
CA ARG A 106 13.98 -1.69 2.53
C ARG A 106 12.57 -1.89 3.08
N SER A 107 12.27 -3.07 3.64
CA SER A 107 11.00 -3.29 4.34
C SER A 107 10.85 -2.38 5.56
N CYS A 108 9.61 -2.06 5.93
CA CYS A 108 9.31 -1.15 7.01
C CYS A 108 9.83 -1.69 8.34
N ILE A 109 10.76 -0.94 8.94
CA ILE A 109 11.35 -1.26 10.25
C ILE A 109 10.31 -1.27 11.37
N GLY A 110 9.25 -0.46 11.24
CA GLY A 110 8.16 -0.34 12.21
C GLY A 110 7.08 -1.42 12.11
N MET A 111 7.17 -2.36 11.18
CA MET A 111 6.10 -3.34 10.90
C MET A 111 5.62 -4.07 12.16
N ARG A 112 6.56 -4.54 13.02
CA ARG A 112 6.21 -5.30 14.22
C ARG A 112 5.50 -4.43 15.25
N LEU A 113 5.98 -3.21 15.45
CA LEU A 113 5.38 -2.25 16.37
C LEU A 113 3.97 -1.88 15.91
N ALA A 114 3.82 -1.50 14.63
CA ALA A 114 2.53 -1.15 14.05
C ALA A 114 1.50 -2.28 14.17
N GLN A 115 1.91 -3.53 13.96
CA GLN A 115 1.02 -4.68 14.12
C GLN A 115 0.55 -4.88 15.56
N VAL A 116 1.41 -4.64 16.56
CA VAL A 116 1.03 -4.72 17.97
C VAL A 116 0.10 -3.57 18.34
N GLU A 117 0.47 -2.33 17.99
CA GLU A 117 -0.32 -1.13 18.28
C GLU A 117 -1.73 -1.22 17.69
N VAL A 118 -1.86 -1.56 16.40
CA VAL A 118 -3.15 -1.68 15.74
C VAL A 118 -4.02 -2.77 16.37
N ARG A 119 -3.43 -3.93 16.72
CA ARG A 119 -4.19 -5.02 17.36
C ARG A 119 -4.68 -4.61 18.75
N LEU A 120 -3.81 -4.03 19.57
CA LEU A 120 -4.17 -3.59 20.92
C LEU A 120 -5.21 -2.47 20.88
N ALA A 121 -5.04 -1.50 19.98
CA ALA A 121 -6.00 -0.41 19.79
C ALA A 121 -7.38 -0.95 19.38
N ILE A 122 -7.45 -1.82 18.37
CA ILE A 122 -8.73 -2.40 17.92
C ILE A 122 -9.39 -3.21 19.03
N VAL A 123 -8.65 -4.07 19.73
CA VAL A 123 -9.20 -4.87 20.83
C VAL A 123 -9.72 -3.97 21.96
N SER A 124 -8.92 -2.99 22.38
CA SER A 124 -9.29 -2.06 23.45
C SER A 124 -10.55 -1.26 23.10
N ILE A 125 -10.64 -0.75 21.87
CA ILE A 125 -11.82 -0.02 21.41
C ILE A 125 -13.04 -0.95 21.34
N LEU A 126 -12.91 -2.15 20.76
CA LEU A 126 -14.02 -3.08 20.62
C LEU A 126 -14.47 -3.73 21.95
N GLN A 127 -13.65 -3.69 23.00
CA GLN A 127 -14.07 -4.10 24.34
C GLN A 127 -15.04 -3.11 24.98
N HIS A 128 -14.89 -1.81 24.71
CA HIS A 128 -15.63 -0.75 25.39
C HIS A 128 -16.69 -0.07 24.50
N TYR A 129 -16.53 -0.15 23.17
CA TYR A 129 -17.34 0.56 22.20
C TYR A 129 -17.89 -0.36 21.10
N ARG A 130 -18.96 0.10 20.45
CA ARG A 130 -19.54 -0.52 19.24
C ARG A 130 -19.71 0.56 18.20
N PHE A 131 -19.14 0.33 17.01
CA PHE A 131 -19.33 1.23 15.88
C PHE A 131 -20.70 0.99 15.24
N LYS A 132 -21.39 2.09 14.91
CA LYS A 132 -22.62 2.10 14.10
C LYS A 132 -22.49 3.20 13.07
N THR A 133 -23.08 3.00 11.91
CA THR A 133 -23.23 4.06 10.90
C THR A 133 -24.33 5.02 11.34
N CYS A 134 -24.21 6.28 10.93
CA CYS A 134 -25.25 7.30 11.02
C CYS A 134 -25.64 7.77 9.61
N GLU A 135 -26.64 8.65 9.51
CA GLU A 135 -27.15 9.14 8.22
C GLU A 135 -26.06 9.88 7.41
N GLU A 136 -25.10 10.49 8.10
CA GLU A 136 -23.97 11.20 7.52
C GLU A 136 -22.82 10.27 7.10
N THR A 137 -22.89 8.96 7.38
CA THR A 137 -21.83 8.02 7.02
C THR A 137 -21.88 7.68 5.53
N GLU A 138 -20.90 8.14 4.76
CA GLU A 138 -20.75 7.78 3.34
C GLU A 138 -20.28 6.32 3.18
N VAL A 139 -21.23 5.38 3.07
CA VAL A 139 -20.95 3.93 2.94
C VAL A 139 -20.39 3.55 1.56
N SER A 140 -20.47 4.44 0.56
CA SER A 140 -19.95 4.18 -0.79
C SER A 140 -19.29 5.42 -1.36
N LYS A 141 -17.98 5.56 -1.16
CA LYS A 141 -17.17 6.29 -2.14
C LYS A 141 -16.78 5.30 -3.23
N LYS A 142 -17.59 5.23 -4.29
CA LYS A 142 -17.02 4.87 -5.59
C LYS A 142 -15.96 5.93 -5.85
N LEU A 143 -14.69 5.54 -5.88
CA LEU A 143 -13.64 6.41 -6.42
C LEU A 143 -14.06 6.69 -7.86
N ASP A 144 -14.48 7.93 -8.12
CA ASP A 144 -14.69 8.40 -9.49
C ASP A 144 -13.33 8.29 -10.20
N PRO A 145 -13.25 7.60 -11.36
CA PRO A 145 -12.01 7.36 -12.08
C PRO A 145 -11.16 8.60 -12.37
#